data_AF-A0A3G6PEW6-F1
#
_entry.id   AF-A0A3G6PEW6-F1
#
_cell.length_a   1.000
_cell.length_b   1.000
_cell.length_c   1.000
_cell.angle_alpha   90.00
_cell.angle_beta   90.00
_cell.angle_gamma   90.00
#
_symmetry.space_group_name_H-M   'P 1'
#
loop_
_entity.id
_entity.type
_entity.pdbx_description
1 polymer ?
#
loop_
_entity_poly.entity_id
_entity_poly.type
_entity_poly.pdbx_seq_one_letter_code
_entity_poly.pdbx_strand_id
1 'polypeptide(L)'
;MHFPGQGGGPDPGVIGGGCGMYGDCGGGSQSSADKIDTEKLKEFPCAYEIAQELPNLSNDLAKLLQDTFGKSDKVNITFQPKEGMGDVDGVRSSASYKDGVFSATIDLNADVLRYSTKEYILVTMYHETIHAYLGYQFVTLSYDEYIAKFPKINAYEIKDGSGNVVVKYELDKAHTNYGPFIDRMVNAITSYNPKLPIETTKAMAKVGVVQGSSVTSDEVDKNNDERDTRKGNSLGIKCSK
;
A
#
# COMPACT_ATOMS: atom_id res chain seq x y z
N MET A 1 -32.43 -58.62 28.90
CA MET A 1 -32.16 -58.93 30.31
C MET A 1 -30.88 -58.18 30.71
N HIS A 2 -30.88 -57.57 31.91
CA HIS A 2 -29.75 -56.93 32.61
C HIS A 2 -29.09 -55.67 32.00
N PHE A 3 -29.42 -54.51 32.57
CA PHE A 3 -28.48 -53.43 32.94
C PHE A 3 -27.92 -53.77 34.34
N PRO A 4 -26.70 -53.37 34.77
CA PRO A 4 -26.31 -51.97 35.13
C PRO A 4 -24.87 -51.60 34.68
N GLY A 5 -24.35 -50.37 34.63
CA GLY A 5 -24.38 -49.23 35.57
C GLY A 5 -22.95 -49.05 36.14
N GLN A 6 -22.22 -47.99 35.80
CA GLN A 6 -21.77 -46.85 36.63
C GLN A 6 -20.57 -46.24 35.87
N GLY A 7 -20.26 -44.96 35.81
CA GLY A 7 -20.68 -43.75 36.52
C GLY A 7 -19.52 -42.76 36.42
N GLY A 8 -19.80 -41.46 36.32
CA GLY A 8 -18.81 -40.40 36.55
C GLY A 8 -18.60 -39.39 35.40
N GLY A 9 -19.40 -38.33 35.40
CA GLY A 9 -18.86 -36.97 35.18
C GLY A 9 -18.83 -36.23 36.54
N PRO A 10 -18.37 -34.97 36.63
CA PRO A 10 -17.98 -34.05 35.56
C PRO A 10 -16.66 -33.23 35.75
N ASP A 11 -16.20 -32.63 34.64
CA ASP A 11 -15.54 -31.31 34.48
C ASP A 11 -14.11 -31.04 35.07
N PRO A 12 -13.43 -29.95 34.68
CA PRO A 12 -13.00 -29.53 33.33
C PRO A 12 -11.52 -29.10 33.36
N GLY A 13 -10.68 -29.48 32.39
CA GLY A 13 -9.26 -29.10 32.49
C GLY A 13 -8.44 -29.42 31.26
N VAL A 14 -7.96 -28.35 30.65
CA VAL A 14 -6.84 -28.19 29.71
C VAL A 14 -5.80 -29.33 29.71
N ILE A 15 -5.22 -29.51 28.52
CA ILE A 15 -3.90 -30.09 28.16
C ILE A 15 -4.01 -31.41 27.41
N GLY A 16 -3.68 -31.37 26.11
CA GLY A 16 -3.34 -32.57 25.35
C GLY A 16 -3.62 -32.49 23.86
N GLY A 17 -3.06 -31.50 23.15
CA GLY A 17 -2.95 -31.57 21.70
C GLY A 17 -2.07 -32.75 21.31
N GLY A 18 -2.71 -33.85 20.88
CA GLY A 18 -2.01 -35.03 20.38
C GLY A 18 -1.44 -34.76 19.00
N CYS A 19 -0.11 -34.65 18.92
CA CYS A 19 0.64 -34.79 17.67
C CYS A 19 0.51 -36.24 17.17
N GLY A 20 0.01 -36.40 15.96
CA GLY A 20 -0.14 -37.71 15.30
C GLY A 20 1.21 -38.36 14.99
N MET A 21 1.19 -39.69 14.85
CA MET A 21 2.31 -40.62 14.74
C MET A 21 3.09 -40.56 13.40
N TYR A 22 3.30 -39.36 12.87
CA TYR A 22 4.22 -39.05 11.78
C TYR A 22 4.77 -37.66 12.08
N GLY A 23 5.82 -37.65 12.89
CA GLY A 23 6.41 -36.44 13.43
C GLY A 23 6.97 -35.53 12.35
N ASP A 24 6.30 -34.40 12.16
CA ASP A 24 6.95 -33.11 11.94
C ASP A 24 6.15 -32.06 12.74
N CYS A 25 6.50 -31.91 14.01
CA CYS A 25 6.11 -30.72 14.79
C CYS A 25 7.22 -29.70 14.62
N GLY A 26 7.43 -29.27 13.37
CA GLY A 26 8.40 -28.27 13.00
C GLY A 26 8.07 -26.95 13.68
N GLY A 27 8.75 -26.65 14.78
CA GLY A 27 8.98 -25.29 15.22
C GLY A 27 9.75 -24.56 14.12
N GLY A 28 9.04 -23.82 13.29
CA GLY A 28 9.58 -23.13 12.12
C GLY A 28 9.23 -21.65 12.17
N SER A 29 10.19 -20.87 12.64
CA SER A 29 10.37 -19.43 12.42
C SER A 29 9.18 -18.51 12.74
N GLN A 30 9.32 -17.70 13.79
CA GLN A 30 8.61 -16.41 13.85
C GLN A 30 8.77 -15.72 12.50
N SER A 31 7.67 -15.57 11.76
CA SER A 31 7.65 -14.85 10.51
C SER A 31 7.99 -13.39 10.79
N SER A 32 9.08 -12.87 10.24
CA SER A 32 9.25 -11.43 10.13
C SER A 32 8.21 -10.90 9.14
N ALA A 33 7.13 -10.33 9.69
CA ALA A 33 6.04 -9.68 8.97
C ALA A 33 6.52 -8.41 8.27
N ASP A 34 5.71 -7.88 7.35
CA ASP A 34 5.92 -6.54 6.78
C ASP A 34 6.09 -5.52 7.90
N LYS A 35 7.05 -4.61 7.73
CA LYS A 35 7.34 -3.57 8.72
C LYS A 35 7.09 -2.20 8.12
N ILE A 36 6.16 -1.46 8.72
CA ILE A 36 5.97 -0.04 8.42
C ILE A 36 6.54 0.75 9.61
N ASP A 37 7.59 1.54 9.35
CA ASP A 37 8.13 2.50 10.31
C ASP A 37 7.46 3.87 10.10
N THR A 38 6.75 4.30 11.14
CA THR A 38 5.91 5.51 11.15
C THR A 38 6.39 6.53 12.19
N GLU A 39 7.53 6.32 12.84
CA GLU A 39 8.00 7.17 13.95
C GLU A 39 8.09 8.64 13.55
N LYS A 40 8.49 8.91 12.31
CA LYS A 40 8.61 10.27 11.76
C LYS A 40 7.27 10.92 11.40
N LEU A 41 6.17 10.17 11.39
CA LEU A 41 4.83 10.70 11.12
C LEU A 41 4.10 11.18 12.37
N LYS A 42 4.67 11.06 13.58
CA LYS A 42 4.00 11.45 14.84
C LYS A 42 3.54 12.91 14.89
N GLU A 43 4.20 13.80 14.17
CA GLU A 43 3.80 15.21 14.03
C GLU A 43 2.55 15.39 13.15
N PHE A 44 2.13 14.34 12.44
CA PHE A 44 0.96 14.26 11.57
C PHE A 44 0.05 13.13 12.07
N PRO A 45 -0.69 13.32 13.19
CA PRO A 45 -1.38 12.24 13.90
C PRO A 45 -2.34 11.45 13.00
N CYS A 46 -3.03 12.14 12.10
CA CYS A 46 -3.90 11.50 11.12
C CYS A 46 -3.16 10.52 10.19
N ALA A 47 -2.02 10.94 9.64
CA ALA A 47 -1.19 10.09 8.78
C ALA A 47 -0.52 8.96 9.57
N TYR A 48 -0.14 9.23 10.82
CA TYR A 48 0.39 8.22 11.74
C TYR A 48 -0.61 7.09 11.99
N GLU A 49 -1.88 7.43 12.31
CA GLU A 49 -2.96 6.46 12.47
C GLU A 49 -3.16 5.61 11.21
N ILE A 50 -3.26 6.25 10.04
CA ILE A 50 -3.45 5.55 8.76
C ILE A 50 -2.28 4.60 8.48
N ALA A 51 -1.05 5.04 8.72
CA ALA A 51 0.12 4.21 8.48
C ALA A 51 0.22 3.02 9.46
N GLN A 52 -0.35 3.12 10.67
CA GLN A 52 -0.49 2.00 11.60
C GLN A 52 -1.56 1.00 11.17
N GLU A 53 -2.54 1.44 10.38
CA GLU A 53 -3.57 0.59 9.82
C GLU A 53 -3.12 -0.13 8.54
N LEU A 54 -2.11 0.37 7.81
CA LEU A 54 -1.59 -0.25 6.57
C LEU A 54 -1.28 -1.76 6.68
N PRO A 55 -0.65 -2.28 7.75
CA PRO A 55 -0.46 -3.72 7.90
C PRO A 55 -1.78 -4.48 8.15
N ASN A 56 -2.76 -3.84 8.82
CA ASN A 56 -3.98 -4.47 9.32
C ASN A 56 -5.20 -4.32 8.39
N LEU A 57 -5.15 -3.38 7.44
CA LEU A 57 -6.00 -3.33 6.25
C LEU A 57 -5.56 -4.48 5.34
N SER A 58 -5.98 -5.69 5.74
CA SER A 58 -5.79 -6.98 5.07
C SER A 58 -4.39 -7.31 4.50
N ASN A 59 -3.30 -7.07 5.24
CA ASN A 59 -1.95 -7.59 4.90
C ASN A 59 -1.48 -7.26 3.46
N ASP A 60 -1.83 -6.06 2.97
CA ASP A 60 -2.03 -5.77 1.54
C ASP A 60 -0.80 -5.36 0.73
N LEU A 61 0.27 -4.77 1.29
CA LEU A 61 1.33 -4.19 0.43
C LEU A 61 2.26 -5.22 -0.22
N ALA A 62 2.87 -6.12 0.57
CA ALA A 62 3.68 -7.21 0.01
C ALA A 62 2.83 -8.13 -0.87
N LYS A 63 1.60 -8.39 -0.46
CA LYS A 63 0.64 -9.19 -1.24
C LYS A 63 0.20 -8.49 -2.53
N LEU A 64 0.01 -7.17 -2.52
CA LEU A 64 -0.27 -6.36 -3.71
C LEU A 64 0.90 -6.41 -4.67
N LEU A 65 2.13 -6.20 -4.18
CA LEU A 65 3.33 -6.32 -5.01
C LEU A 65 3.50 -7.75 -5.54
N GLN A 66 3.25 -8.76 -4.72
CA GLN A 66 3.34 -10.16 -5.10
C GLN A 66 2.30 -10.54 -6.16
N ASP A 67 1.03 -10.25 -5.90
CA ASP A 67 -0.09 -10.61 -6.78
C ASP A 67 -0.05 -9.82 -8.10
N THR A 68 0.62 -8.66 -8.12
CA THR A 68 0.75 -7.83 -9.32
C THR A 68 2.04 -8.09 -10.10
N PHE A 69 3.15 -8.35 -9.41
CA PHE A 69 4.50 -8.38 -10.02
C PHE A 69 5.24 -9.72 -9.84
N GLY A 70 4.61 -10.73 -9.23
CA GLY A 70 5.03 -12.13 -9.30
C GLY A 70 6.23 -12.54 -8.44
N LYS A 71 6.55 -11.81 -7.35
CA LYS A 71 7.56 -12.23 -6.36
C LYS A 71 7.08 -12.06 -4.92
N SER A 72 7.47 -13.01 -4.07
CA SER A 72 7.29 -12.92 -2.61
C SER A 72 8.33 -11.97 -2.04
N ASP A 73 8.12 -10.67 -2.19
CA ASP A 73 8.96 -9.66 -1.56
C ASP A 73 8.32 -9.26 -0.24
N LYS A 74 9.02 -9.54 0.88
CA LYS A 74 8.68 -8.92 2.15
C LYS A 74 8.97 -7.42 2.04
N VAL A 75 8.14 -6.59 2.67
CA VAL A 75 8.25 -5.15 2.50
C VAL A 75 8.53 -4.46 3.84
N ASN A 76 9.59 -3.66 3.87
CA ASN A 76 9.92 -2.75 4.96
C ASN A 76 9.86 -1.30 4.47
N ILE A 77 8.79 -0.57 4.78
CA ILE A 77 8.66 0.83 4.38
C ILE A 77 8.88 1.75 5.58
N THR A 78 9.63 2.82 5.37
CA THR A 78 9.69 3.96 6.27
C THR A 78 9.05 5.16 5.60
N PHE A 79 7.97 5.68 6.18
CA PHE A 79 7.35 6.92 5.73
C PHE A 79 7.86 8.09 6.56
N GLN A 80 8.23 9.19 5.91
CA GLN A 80 8.68 10.39 6.58
C GLN A 80 8.13 11.65 5.90
N PRO A 81 7.77 12.70 6.66
CA PRO A 81 7.27 13.93 6.09
C PRO A 81 8.41 14.73 5.43
N LYS A 82 8.06 15.48 4.39
CA LYS A 82 8.97 16.41 3.71
C LYS A 82 8.23 17.64 3.21
N GLU A 83 8.79 18.80 3.50
CA GLU A 83 8.27 20.10 3.08
C GLU A 83 8.71 20.46 1.65
N GLY A 84 8.02 21.42 1.04
CA GLY A 84 8.47 22.05 -0.19
C GLY A 84 8.42 21.16 -1.45
N MET A 85 7.59 20.12 -1.44
CA MET A 85 7.46 19.18 -2.56
C MET A 85 6.49 19.66 -3.66
N GLY A 86 5.74 20.73 -3.43
CA GLY A 86 4.79 21.28 -4.41
C GLY A 86 3.64 20.32 -4.71
N ASP A 87 3.43 20.02 -5.99
CA ASP A 87 2.38 19.10 -6.43
C ASP A 87 2.79 17.61 -6.38
N VAL A 88 4.05 17.31 -6.02
CA VAL A 88 4.51 15.94 -5.85
C VAL A 88 4.04 15.40 -4.50
N ASP A 89 3.29 14.30 -4.51
CA ASP A 89 2.70 13.72 -3.29
C ASP A 89 3.71 12.94 -2.43
N GLY A 90 4.69 12.34 -3.08
CA GLY A 90 5.81 11.70 -2.41
C GLY A 90 6.96 11.38 -3.36
N VAL A 91 8.09 10.97 -2.80
CA VAL A 91 9.23 10.46 -3.57
C VAL A 91 10.01 9.45 -2.74
N ARG A 92 10.48 8.39 -3.40
CA ARG A 92 11.42 7.45 -2.79
C ARG A 92 12.79 8.10 -2.60
N SER A 93 13.22 8.25 -1.35
CA SER A 93 14.55 8.76 -0.98
C SER A 93 15.61 7.67 -0.93
N SER A 94 15.24 6.44 -0.56
CA SER A 94 16.14 5.28 -0.64
C SER A 94 15.38 3.99 -0.91
N ALA A 95 16.04 3.01 -1.52
CA ALA A 95 15.53 1.64 -1.64
C ALA A 95 16.69 0.63 -1.69
N SER A 96 16.44 -0.55 -1.14
CA SER A 96 17.39 -1.67 -1.13
C SER A 96 16.65 -3.00 -1.15
N TYR A 97 17.35 -4.06 -1.54
CA TYR A 97 16.87 -5.42 -1.45
C TYR A 97 17.96 -6.27 -0.80
N LYS A 98 17.62 -6.92 0.31
CA LYS A 98 18.56 -7.78 1.04
C LYS A 98 17.80 -8.91 1.71
N ASP A 99 18.34 -10.12 1.63
CA ASP A 99 17.80 -11.31 2.29
C ASP A 99 16.31 -11.56 2.01
N GLY A 100 15.85 -11.27 0.79
CA GLY A 100 14.45 -11.44 0.38
C GLY A 100 13.50 -10.34 0.85
N VAL A 101 14.04 -9.22 1.35
CA VAL A 101 13.27 -8.07 1.87
C VAL A 101 13.55 -6.84 1.04
N PHE A 102 12.50 -6.28 0.44
CA PHE A 102 12.53 -4.95 -0.15
C PHE A 102 12.35 -3.91 0.96
N SER A 103 13.32 -3.01 1.09
CA SER A 103 13.27 -1.92 2.08
C SER A 103 13.35 -0.57 1.39
N ALA A 104 12.45 0.36 1.71
CA ALA A 104 12.46 1.70 1.12
C ALA A 104 12.11 2.79 2.14
N THR A 105 12.70 3.97 1.94
CA THR A 105 12.28 5.20 2.61
C THR A 105 11.55 6.08 1.60
N ILE A 106 10.38 6.56 2.00
CA ILE A 106 9.49 7.38 1.18
C ILE A 106 9.28 8.70 1.90
N ASP A 107 9.65 9.78 1.22
CA ASP A 107 9.35 11.14 1.62
C ASP A 107 7.92 11.45 1.16
N LEU A 108 7.00 11.72 2.08
CA LEU A 108 5.63 12.13 1.81
C LEU A 108 5.52 13.65 1.95
N ASN A 109 4.81 14.28 1.02
CA ASN A 109 4.60 15.72 1.03
C ASN A 109 3.79 16.15 2.26
N ALA A 110 4.39 16.99 3.10
CA ALA A 110 3.77 17.46 4.33
C ALA A 110 2.44 18.20 4.10
N ASP A 111 2.24 18.84 2.94
CA ASP A 111 0.96 19.45 2.59
C ASP A 111 -0.14 18.40 2.32
N VAL A 112 0.20 17.29 1.68
CA VAL A 112 -0.72 16.14 1.51
C VAL A 112 -1.08 15.58 2.89
N LEU A 113 -0.10 15.39 3.76
CA LEU A 113 -0.34 14.88 5.12
C LEU A 113 -1.22 15.81 5.98
N ARG A 114 -1.26 17.12 5.70
CA ARG A 114 -2.06 18.10 6.45
C ARG A 114 -3.45 18.30 5.87
N TYR A 115 -3.56 18.30 4.55
CA TYR A 115 -4.70 18.90 3.87
C TYR A 115 -5.47 17.90 3.01
N SER A 116 -5.06 16.64 2.92
CA SER A 116 -5.82 15.62 2.19
C SER A 116 -6.82 14.89 3.09
N THR A 117 -7.73 14.13 2.46
CA THR A 117 -8.58 13.19 3.18
C THR A 117 -7.79 11.94 3.62
N LYS A 118 -8.32 11.21 4.60
CA LYS A 118 -7.70 9.99 5.13
C LYS A 118 -7.50 8.95 4.03
N GLU A 119 -8.47 8.82 3.14
CA GLU A 119 -8.46 7.93 1.99
C GLU A 119 -7.38 8.32 0.99
N TYR A 120 -7.19 9.63 0.77
CA TYR A 120 -6.12 10.11 -0.09
C TYR A 120 -4.74 9.80 0.49
N ILE A 121 -4.52 10.05 1.78
CA ILE A 121 -3.25 9.71 2.45
C ILE A 121 -2.98 8.20 2.34
N LEU A 122 -4.02 7.37 2.56
CA LEU A 122 -3.93 5.92 2.41
C LEU A 122 -3.46 5.54 1.00
N VAL A 123 -4.14 6.02 -0.05
CA VAL A 123 -3.78 5.67 -1.43
C VAL A 123 -2.41 6.22 -1.83
N THR A 124 -2.01 7.40 -1.34
CA THR A 124 -0.66 7.94 -1.57
C THR A 124 0.41 7.01 -1.01
N MET A 125 0.22 6.46 0.20
CA MET A 125 1.17 5.50 0.78
C MET A 125 1.31 4.23 -0.07
N TYR A 126 0.21 3.74 -0.68
CA TYR A 126 0.27 2.66 -1.66
C TYR A 126 1.04 3.09 -2.91
N HIS A 127 0.61 4.17 -3.58
CA HIS A 127 1.23 4.69 -4.80
C HIS A 127 2.74 4.83 -4.67
N GLU A 128 3.19 5.51 -3.62
CA GLU A 128 4.61 5.77 -3.42
C GLU A 128 5.41 4.51 -3.11
N THR A 129 4.80 3.51 -2.46
CA THR A 129 5.44 2.21 -2.25
C THR A 129 5.65 1.47 -3.56
N ILE A 130 4.67 1.51 -4.46
CA ILE A 130 4.77 0.90 -5.79
C ILE A 130 5.82 1.63 -6.63
N HIS A 131 5.80 2.98 -6.65
CA HIS A 131 6.82 3.78 -7.35
C HIS A 131 8.22 3.49 -6.81
N ALA A 132 8.38 3.32 -5.50
CA ALA A 132 9.65 2.94 -4.88
C ALA A 132 10.15 1.57 -5.36
N TYR A 133 9.26 0.58 -5.41
CA TYR A 133 9.60 -0.77 -5.87
C TYR A 133 9.95 -0.79 -7.36
N LEU A 134 9.12 -0.20 -8.22
CA LEU A 134 9.39 -0.10 -9.66
C LEU A 134 10.68 0.66 -9.93
N GLY A 135 10.92 1.75 -9.19
CA GLY A 135 12.16 2.50 -9.31
C GLY A 135 13.39 1.74 -8.88
N TYR A 136 13.30 0.89 -7.86
CA TYR A 136 14.38 -0.02 -7.51
C TYR A 136 14.63 -1.06 -8.61
N GLN A 137 13.57 -1.67 -9.15
CA GLN A 137 13.71 -2.66 -10.22
C GLN A 137 14.29 -2.03 -11.50
N PHE A 138 13.88 -0.81 -11.84
CA PHE A 138 14.35 -0.08 -13.01
C PHE A 138 15.85 0.20 -13.00
N VAL A 139 16.43 0.48 -11.82
CA VAL A 139 17.88 0.74 -11.69
C VAL A 139 18.72 -0.53 -11.46
N THR A 140 18.09 -1.67 -11.14
CA THR A 140 18.81 -2.91 -10.80
C THR A 140 18.76 -3.97 -11.88
N LEU A 141 17.66 -4.02 -12.65
CA LEU A 141 17.53 -4.92 -13.79
C LEU A 141 18.16 -4.30 -15.03
N SER A 142 18.63 -5.14 -15.95
CA SER A 142 18.86 -4.68 -17.32
C SER A 142 17.55 -4.23 -17.97
N TYR A 143 17.64 -3.41 -19.01
CA TYR A 143 16.46 -2.94 -19.73
C TYR A 143 15.59 -4.11 -20.25
N ASP A 144 16.21 -5.14 -20.81
CA ASP A 144 15.49 -6.31 -21.35
C ASP A 144 14.79 -7.10 -20.23
N GLU A 145 15.45 -7.29 -19.08
CA GLU A 145 14.84 -7.93 -17.91
C GLU A 145 13.69 -7.10 -17.34
N TYR A 146 13.86 -5.77 -17.27
CA TYR A 146 12.83 -4.87 -16.79
C TYR A 146 11.59 -4.92 -17.68
N ILE A 147 11.75 -4.80 -19.00
CA ILE A 147 10.62 -4.81 -19.94
C ILE A 147 9.95 -6.19 -19.99
N ALA A 148 10.72 -7.28 -19.88
CA ALA A 148 10.16 -8.62 -19.80
C ALA A 148 9.33 -8.82 -18.52
N LYS A 149 9.78 -8.26 -17.39
CA LYS A 149 9.13 -8.41 -16.09
C LYS A 149 7.98 -7.43 -15.85
N PHE A 150 8.11 -6.20 -16.35
CA PHE A 150 7.17 -5.10 -16.19
C PHE A 150 6.74 -4.56 -17.55
N PRO A 151 6.12 -5.41 -18.40
CA PRO A 151 5.65 -4.94 -19.70
C PRO A 151 4.64 -3.82 -19.46
N LYS A 152 4.65 -2.79 -20.31
CA LYS A 152 3.66 -1.70 -20.29
C LYS A 152 3.71 -0.80 -19.04
N ILE A 153 4.86 -0.74 -18.37
CA ILE A 153 5.15 0.28 -17.36
C ILE A 153 6.17 1.25 -17.94
N ASN A 154 5.82 2.54 -17.96
CA ASN A 154 6.66 3.62 -18.47
C ASN A 154 7.19 4.46 -17.32
N ALA A 155 8.45 4.92 -17.43
CA ALA A 155 8.97 5.97 -16.56
C ALA A 155 8.62 7.35 -17.15
N TYR A 156 8.24 8.30 -16.30
CA TYR A 156 8.02 9.69 -16.68
C TYR A 156 8.60 10.65 -15.64
N GLU A 157 8.90 11.86 -16.07
CA GLU A 157 9.53 12.89 -15.24
C GLU A 157 8.51 13.95 -14.81
N ILE A 158 8.52 14.30 -13.54
CA ILE A 158 7.81 15.45 -12.96
C ILE A 158 8.79 16.34 -12.21
N LYS A 159 8.43 17.60 -11.96
CA LYS A 159 9.25 18.51 -11.15
C LYS A 159 8.67 18.64 -9.76
N ASP A 160 9.51 18.55 -8.73
CA ASP A 160 9.13 18.92 -7.36
C ASP A 160 9.01 20.44 -7.20
N GLY A 161 8.55 20.87 -6.01
CA GLY A 161 8.41 22.29 -5.67
C GLY A 161 9.71 23.11 -5.72
N SER A 162 10.88 22.46 -5.76
CA SER A 162 12.19 23.09 -5.93
C SER A 162 12.70 23.04 -7.38
N GLY A 163 11.92 22.45 -8.30
CA GLY A 163 12.27 22.28 -9.71
C GLY A 163 13.15 21.07 -10.01
N ASN A 164 13.42 20.20 -9.04
CA ASN A 164 14.19 18.98 -9.25
C ASN A 164 13.36 17.94 -10.00
N VAL A 165 14.00 17.19 -10.88
CA VAL A 165 13.36 16.07 -11.60
C VAL A 165 13.13 14.91 -10.65
N VAL A 166 11.89 14.43 -10.61
CA VAL A 166 11.44 13.22 -9.93
C VAL A 166 10.92 12.25 -10.99
N VAL A 167 11.43 11.02 -10.96
CA VAL A 167 10.96 9.95 -11.86
C VAL A 167 9.83 9.17 -11.20
N LYS A 168 8.75 8.98 -11.93
CA LYS A 168 7.56 8.21 -11.55
C LYS A 168 7.28 7.13 -12.59
N TYR A 169 6.44 6.16 -12.24
CA TYR A 169 6.14 5.00 -13.09
C TYR A 169 4.65 4.88 -13.34
N GLU A 170 4.25 4.85 -14.61
CA GLU A 170 2.85 4.77 -15.01
C GLU A 170 2.54 3.51 -15.82
N LEU A 171 1.33 3.00 -15.68
CA LEU A 171 0.76 1.95 -16.50
C LEU A 171 0.34 2.54 -17.86
N ASP A 172 0.94 2.07 -18.96
CA ASP A 172 0.58 2.43 -20.34
C ASP A 172 -0.90 2.12 -20.60
N LYS A 173 -1.63 2.91 -21.39
CA LYS A 173 -3.05 2.72 -21.72
C LYS A 173 -3.49 1.28 -22.04
N ALA A 174 -2.60 0.47 -22.63
CA ALA A 174 -2.86 -0.94 -22.94
C ALA A 174 -2.69 -1.91 -21.74
N HIS A 175 -2.47 -1.43 -20.52
CA HIS A 175 -2.14 -2.12 -19.25
C HIS A 175 -3.18 -3.14 -18.73
N THR A 176 -3.80 -3.88 -19.62
CA THR A 176 -4.80 -4.94 -19.39
C THR A 176 -4.41 -5.95 -18.31
N ASN A 177 -3.11 -6.18 -18.11
CA ASN A 177 -2.60 -7.10 -17.07
C ASN A 177 -2.62 -6.52 -15.64
N TYR A 178 -2.80 -5.21 -15.49
CA TYR A 178 -2.72 -4.51 -14.19
C TYR A 178 -4.09 -4.01 -13.68
N GLY A 179 -5.20 -4.44 -14.31
CA GLY A 179 -6.56 -4.20 -13.79
C GLY A 179 -6.73 -4.64 -12.33
N PRO A 180 -6.35 -5.89 -11.97
CA PRO A 180 -6.46 -6.38 -10.59
C PRO A 180 -5.68 -5.55 -9.55
N PHE A 181 -4.65 -4.82 -9.99
CA PHE A 181 -3.85 -3.96 -9.13
C PHE A 181 -4.60 -2.67 -8.77
N ILE A 182 -5.20 -2.01 -9.76
CA ILE A 182 -6.07 -0.84 -9.53
C ILE A 182 -7.27 -1.25 -8.66
N ASP A 183 -7.88 -2.40 -8.95
CA ASP A 183 -9.03 -2.91 -8.19
C ASP A 183 -8.70 -3.13 -6.71
N ARG A 184 -7.47 -3.53 -6.38
CA ARG A 184 -7.05 -3.68 -4.97
C ARG A 184 -6.94 -2.36 -4.24
N MET A 185 -6.39 -1.33 -4.87
CA MET A 185 -6.38 0.01 -4.28
C MET A 185 -7.81 0.54 -4.09
N VAL A 186 -8.69 0.31 -5.08
CA VAL A 186 -10.12 0.63 -4.97
C VAL A 186 -10.77 -0.09 -3.78
N ASN A 187 -10.48 -1.37 -3.61
CA ASN A 187 -11.01 -2.17 -2.51
C ASN A 187 -10.46 -1.73 -1.15
N ALA A 188 -9.18 -1.38 -1.06
CA ALA A 188 -8.57 -0.88 0.17
C ALA A 188 -9.24 0.42 0.64
N ILE A 189 -9.42 1.37 -0.29
CA ILE A 189 -10.10 2.64 -0.01
C ILE A 189 -11.57 2.42 0.34
N THR A 190 -12.28 1.58 -0.42
CA THR A 190 -13.71 1.29 -0.19
C THR A 190 -13.93 0.57 1.14
N SER A 191 -13.02 -0.33 1.53
CA SER A 191 -13.08 -1.01 2.83
C SER A 191 -12.80 -0.06 3.97
N TYR A 192 -11.88 0.90 3.78
CA TYR A 192 -11.58 1.95 4.74
C TYR A 192 -12.77 2.91 4.93
N ASN A 193 -13.37 3.38 3.83
CA ASN A 193 -14.56 4.22 3.87
C ASN A 193 -15.62 3.77 2.84
N PRO A 194 -16.57 2.91 3.25
CA PRO A 194 -17.64 2.42 2.37
C PRO A 194 -18.63 3.49 1.91
N LYS A 195 -18.60 4.69 2.51
CA LYS A 195 -19.49 5.81 2.14
C LYS A 195 -18.92 6.66 1.02
N LEU A 196 -17.63 6.55 0.73
CA LEU A 196 -17.02 7.31 -0.35
C LEU A 196 -17.55 6.79 -1.70
N PRO A 197 -17.96 7.66 -2.63
CA PRO A 197 -18.43 7.20 -3.93
C PRO A 197 -17.37 6.38 -4.65
N ILE A 198 -17.80 5.27 -5.27
CA ILE A 198 -16.90 4.36 -5.96
C ILE A 198 -16.13 5.04 -7.10
N GLU A 199 -16.73 6.01 -7.77
CA GLU A 199 -16.07 6.77 -8.84
C GLU A 199 -14.96 7.69 -8.31
N THR A 200 -15.13 8.27 -7.11
CA THR A 200 -14.05 9.02 -6.42
C THR A 200 -12.93 8.09 -6.00
N THR A 201 -13.28 6.90 -5.53
CA THR A 201 -12.32 5.87 -5.13
C THR A 201 -11.49 5.38 -6.32
N LYS A 202 -12.13 5.12 -7.47
CA LYS A 202 -11.44 4.78 -8.73
C LYS A 202 -10.53 5.90 -9.22
N ALA A 203 -10.99 7.15 -9.15
CA ALA A 203 -10.20 8.31 -9.52
C ALA A 203 -8.89 8.38 -8.70
N MET A 204 -8.99 8.27 -7.37
CA MET A 204 -7.84 8.23 -6.46
C MET A 204 -6.91 7.04 -6.72
N ALA A 205 -7.44 5.85 -7.01
CA ALA A 205 -6.61 4.69 -7.31
C ALA A 205 -5.83 4.83 -8.64
N LYS A 206 -6.41 5.51 -9.64
CA LYS A 206 -5.85 5.63 -11.00
C LYS A 206 -4.85 6.78 -11.15
N VAL A 207 -5.21 7.98 -10.69
CA VAL A 207 -4.41 9.20 -10.93
C VAL A 207 -3.05 9.05 -10.27
N GLY A 208 -1.98 9.27 -11.02
CA GLY A 208 -0.60 9.07 -10.55
C GLY A 208 -0.04 7.65 -10.72
N VAL A 209 -0.84 6.72 -11.24
CA VAL A 209 -0.45 5.32 -11.49
C VAL A 209 -0.70 4.91 -12.94
N VAL A 210 -1.78 5.37 -13.58
CA VAL A 210 -2.01 5.13 -15.01
C VAL A 210 -1.61 6.35 -15.83
N GLN A 211 -1.30 6.12 -17.10
CA GLN A 211 -0.96 7.21 -18.01
C GLN A 211 -2.06 8.27 -18.06
N GLY A 212 -1.66 9.54 -18.08
CA GLY A 212 -2.57 10.70 -18.11
C GLY A 212 -3.62 10.66 -19.23
N SER A 213 -3.30 10.03 -20.36
CA SER A 213 -4.23 9.82 -21.49
C SER A 213 -5.38 8.82 -21.20
N SER A 214 -5.30 8.12 -20.06
CA SER A 214 -6.23 7.08 -19.59
C SER A 214 -7.08 7.54 -18.38
N VAL A 215 -6.92 8.79 -17.97
CA VAL A 215 -7.77 9.45 -16.97
C VAL A 215 -8.57 10.58 -17.62
N THR A 216 -9.82 10.72 -17.19
CA THR A 216 -10.69 11.82 -17.62
C THR A 216 -10.44 13.06 -16.77
N SER A 217 -10.85 14.24 -17.26
CA SER A 217 -10.79 15.48 -16.45
C SER A 217 -11.60 15.35 -15.16
N ASP A 218 -12.75 14.70 -15.22
CA ASP A 218 -13.62 14.45 -14.07
C ASP A 218 -12.96 13.55 -13.01
N GLU A 219 -12.18 12.55 -13.42
CA GLU A 219 -11.37 11.74 -12.49
C GLU A 219 -10.23 12.57 -11.88
N VAL A 220 -9.58 13.43 -12.67
CA VAL A 220 -8.55 14.34 -12.16
C VAL A 220 -9.12 15.31 -11.13
N ASP A 221 -10.30 15.87 -11.37
CA ASP A 221 -10.98 16.79 -10.46
C ASP A 221 -11.35 16.08 -9.15
N LYS A 222 -11.96 14.90 -9.23
CA LYS A 222 -12.28 14.06 -8.05
C LYS A 222 -11.03 13.75 -7.22
N ASN A 223 -9.93 13.35 -7.86
CA ASN A 223 -8.67 13.11 -7.17
C ASN A 223 -8.15 14.37 -6.46
N ASN A 224 -8.19 15.51 -7.17
CA ASN A 224 -7.69 16.78 -6.67
C ASN A 224 -8.54 17.40 -5.56
N ASP A 225 -9.82 17.05 -5.47
CA ASP A 225 -10.72 17.45 -4.38
C ASP A 225 -10.40 16.69 -3.09
N GLU A 226 -10.03 15.41 -3.19
CA GLU A 226 -9.59 14.59 -2.04
C GLU A 226 -8.16 14.92 -1.59
N ARG A 227 -7.28 15.30 -2.54
CA ARG A 227 -5.92 15.78 -2.27
C ARG A 227 -5.90 17.05 -1.41
N ASP A 228 -6.85 17.97 -1.62
CA ASP A 228 -6.83 19.27 -0.96
C ASP A 228 -8.21 19.67 -0.43
N THR A 229 -8.47 19.28 0.82
CA THR A 229 -9.69 19.55 1.57
C THR A 229 -9.96 21.04 1.80
N ARG A 230 -8.98 21.93 1.57
CA ARG A 230 -9.16 23.39 1.65
C ARG A 230 -10.06 23.92 0.53
N LYS A 231 -10.18 23.19 -0.58
CA LYS A 231 -11.08 23.51 -1.70
C LYS A 231 -12.56 23.36 -1.33
N GLY A 232 -12.87 22.57 -0.30
CA GLY A 232 -14.24 22.40 0.19
C GLY A 232 -15.08 21.36 -0.55
N ASN A 233 -14.55 20.70 -1.58
CA ASN A 233 -15.26 19.73 -2.41
C ASN A 233 -15.01 18.26 -2.03
N SER A 234 -14.05 17.98 -1.16
CA SER A 234 -13.71 16.62 -0.71
C SER A 234 -14.93 15.89 -0.13
N LEU A 235 -15.12 14.64 -0.53
CA LEU A 235 -16.16 13.74 -0.04
C LEU A 235 -15.62 12.75 1.00
N GLY A 236 -14.31 12.53 1.05
CA GLY A 236 -13.64 11.68 2.04
C GLY A 236 -13.59 12.27 3.45
N ILE A 237 -13.02 11.49 4.36
CA ILE A 237 -12.90 11.86 5.77
C ILE A 237 -11.73 12.83 5.89
N LYS A 238 -11.99 14.05 6.35
CA LYS A 238 -10.92 15.03 6.61
C LYS A 238 -10.11 14.61 7.83
N CYS A 239 -8.81 14.87 7.79
CA CYS A 239 -8.00 14.84 9.01
C CYS A 239 -8.48 15.95 9.95
N SER A 240 -8.92 15.57 11.15
CA SER A 240 -9.17 16.49 12.25
C SER A 240 -7.85 17.17 12.65
N LYS A 241 -7.90 18.47 12.96
CA LYS A 241 -6.76 19.17 13.58
C LYS A 241 -6.59 18.78 15.04
#